data_AF-A0A2Z5GBU5-F1
#
_entry.id   AF-A0A2Z5GBU5-F1
#
_cell.length_a   1.000
_cell.length_b   1.000
_cell.length_c   1.000
_cell.angle_alpha   90.00
_cell.angle_beta   90.00
_cell.angle_gamma   90.00
#
_symmetry.space_group_name_H-M   'P 1'
#
loop_
_entity.id
_entity.type
_entity.pdbx_description
1 polymer ?
#
loop_
_entity_poly.entity_id
_entity_poly.type
_entity_poly.pdbx_seq_one_letter_code
_entity_poly.pdbx_strand_id
1 'polypeptide(L)' 'MPPTPSPLVIEAQRLDGGVIVTFDDGRCAVYSAILLYATLPQAQEVLECDWKEDYLTLSKPMR' A
#
# COMPACT_ATOMS: atom_id res chain seq x y z
N MET A 1 -24.86 9.14 23.32
CA MET A 1 -24.43 8.07 22.39
C MET A 1 -23.01 7.68 22.75
N PRO A 2 -22.70 6.39 22.90
CA PRO A 2 -21.29 5.97 22.94
C PRO A 2 -20.62 6.33 21.60
N PRO A 3 -19.31 6.63 21.58
CA PRO A 3 -18.60 6.88 20.33
C PRO A 3 -18.71 5.63 19.46
N THR A 4 -19.16 5.80 18.22
CA THR A 4 -19.07 4.73 17.22
C THR A 4 -17.60 4.36 17.05
N PRO A 5 -17.25 3.06 17.06
CA PRO A 5 -15.87 2.65 16.83
C PRO A 5 -15.42 3.15 15.45
N SER A 6 -14.19 3.66 15.37
CA SER A 6 -13.59 4.02 14.09
C SER A 6 -13.45 2.76 13.22
N PRO A 7 -13.79 2.83 11.93
CA PRO A 7 -13.68 1.68 11.05
C PRO A 7 -12.21 1.21 10.95
N LEU A 8 -12.01 -0.11 10.93
CA LEU A 8 -10.69 -0.71 10.87
C LEU A 8 -10.35 -1.05 9.41
N VAL A 9 -9.10 -0.76 9.02
CA VAL A 9 -8.59 -1.18 7.71
C VAL A 9 -8.30 -2.68 7.75
N ILE A 10 -8.92 -3.43 6.84
CA ILE A 10 -8.68 -4.88 6.70
C ILE A 10 -7.85 -5.21 5.45
N GLU A 11 -7.85 -4.33 4.45
CA GLU A 11 -7.09 -4.52 3.22
C GLU A 11 -6.73 -3.17 2.58
N ALA A 12 -5.55 -3.11 1.96
CA ALA A 12 -5.13 -2.00 1.12
C ALA A 12 -4.48 -2.54 -0.17
N GLN A 13 -5.02 -2.13 -1.31
CA GLN A 13 -4.53 -2.54 -2.62
C GLN A 13 -4.02 -1.34 -3.39
N ARG A 14 -2.85 -1.48 -4.03
CA ARG A 14 -2.33 -0.48 -4.95
C ARG A 14 -3.24 -0.36 -6.16
N LEU A 15 -3.57 0.87 -6.52
CA LEU A 15 -4.26 1.23 -7.75
C LEU A 15 -3.35 2.22 -8.49
N ASP A 16 -3.37 2.23 -9.82
CA ASP A 16 -2.55 3.18 -10.57
C ASP A 16 -2.84 4.62 -10.12
N GLY A 17 -1.82 5.28 -9.54
CA GLY A 17 -1.93 6.62 -8.94
C GLY A 17 -2.65 6.70 -7.58
N GLY A 18 -2.89 5.60 -6.87
CA GLY A 18 -3.61 5.60 -5.60
C GLY A 18 -3.64 4.28 -4.83
N VAL A 19 -4.55 4.21 -3.86
CA VAL A 19 -4.78 3.02 -3.04
C VAL A 19 -6.28 2.86 -2.80
N ILE A 20 -6.76 1.63 -2.92
CA ILE A 20 -8.10 1.22 -2.48
C ILE A 20 -7.95 0.66 -1.08
N VAL A 21 -8.73 1.17 -0.14
CA VAL A 21 -8.75 0.72 1.26
C VAL A 21 -10.11 0.09 1.54
N THR A 22 -10.12 -1.15 2.02
CA THR A 22 -11.33 -1.85 2.46
C THR A 22 -11.40 -1.82 3.99
N PHE A 23 -12.57 -1.49 4.51
CA PHE A 23 -12.84 -1.44 5.93
C PHE A 23 -13.64 -2.67 6.40
N ASP A 24 -13.58 -2.96 7.69
CA ASP A 24 -14.28 -4.06 8.36
C ASP A 24 -15.81 -3.98 8.27
N ASP A 25 -16.36 -2.79 8.04
CA ASP A 25 -17.79 -2.56 7.80
C ASP A 25 -18.25 -2.86 6.36
N GLY A 26 -17.34 -3.34 5.50
CA GLY A 26 -17.60 -3.69 4.11
C GLY A 26 -17.60 -2.49 3.14
N ARG A 27 -17.31 -1.28 3.63
CA ARG A 27 -17.12 -0.10 2.76
C ARG A 27 -15.69 -0.06 2.24
N CYS A 28 -15.53 0.58 1.08
CA CYS A 28 -14.23 0.85 0.48
C CYS A 28 -14.07 2.35 0.21
N ALA A 29 -12.83 2.84 0.28
CA ALA A 29 -12.46 4.19 -0.11
C ALA A 29 -11.27 4.17 -1.08
N VAL A 30 -11.29 5.08 -2.04
CA VAL A 30 -10.18 5.29 -2.98
C VAL A 30 -9.46 6.58 -2.58
N TYR A 31 -8.15 6.47 -2.39
CA TYR A 31 -7.31 7.61 -2.07
C TYR A 31 -6.29 7.82 -3.19
N SER A 32 -6.17 9.06 -3.68
CA SER A 32 -5.11 9.44 -4.61
C SER A 32 -3.77 9.50 -3.89
N ALA A 33 -2.74 8.91 -4.48
CA ALA A 33 -1.38 8.95 -3.94
C ALA A 33 -0.86 10.39 -3.83
N ILE A 34 -1.16 11.24 -4.83
CA ILE A 34 -0.78 12.66 -4.82
C ILE A 34 -1.42 13.39 -3.65
N LEU A 35 -2.72 13.15 -3.40
CA LEU A 35 -3.42 13.79 -2.30
C LEU A 35 -2.90 13.30 -0.95
N LEU A 36 -2.66 12.00 -0.79
CA LEU A 36 -2.07 11.45 0.44
C LEU A 36 -0.70 12.06 0.70
N TYR A 37 0.17 12.13 -0.31
CA TYR A 37 1.50 12.73 -0.20
C TYR A 37 1.44 14.22 0.15
N ALA A 38 0.50 14.97 -0.43
CA ALA A 38 0.35 16.39 -0.16
C ALA A 38 -0.26 16.71 1.21
N THR A 39 -1.06 15.80 1.78
CA THR A 39 -1.85 16.07 3.00
C THR A 39 -1.32 15.41 4.26
N LEU A 40 -0.57 14.32 4.14
CA LEU A 40 -0.04 13.57 5.28
C LEU A 40 1.49 13.72 5.32
N PRO A 41 2.06 14.43 6.32
CA PRO A 41 3.50 14.61 6.43
C PRO A 41 4.30 13.31 6.53
N GLN A 42 3.67 12.24 7.01
CA GLN A 42 4.25 10.90 7.12
C GLN A 42 4.12 10.05 5.85
N ALA A 43 3.42 10.52 4.82
CA ALA A 43 3.26 9.75 3.59
C ALA A 43 4.59 9.73 2.82
N GLN A 44 5.02 8.52 2.45
CA GLN A 44 6.20 8.29 1.63
C GLN A 44 5.83 7.41 0.44
N GLU A 45 6.43 7.70 -0.71
CA GLU A 45 6.33 6.85 -1.88
C GLU A 45 7.12 5.55 -1.64
N VAL A 46 6.49 4.40 -1.88
CA VAL A 46 7.12 3.10 -1.75
C VAL A 46 7.37 2.55 -3.15
N LEU A 47 8.57 2.73 -3.64
CA LEU A 47 9.04 2.10 -4.87
C LEU A 47 9.05 0.58 -4.69
N GLU A 48 8.68 -0.16 -5.73
CA GLU A 48 8.89 -1.60 -5.73
C GLU A 48 10.41 -1.87 -5.70
N CYS A 49 10.87 -2.50 -4.64
CA CYS A 49 12.22 -3.05 -4.65
C CYS A 49 12.21 -4.27 -5.58
N ASP A 50 13.02 -4.23 -6.64
CA ASP A 50 13.26 -5.34 -7.58
C ASP A 50 14.05 -6.49 -6.93
N TRP A 51 13.57 -7.03 -5.81
CA TRP A 51 14.16 -8.22 -5.18
C TRP A 51 14.05 -9.48 -6.07
N LYS A 52 13.47 -9.39 -7.28
CA LYS A 52 13.35 -10.52 -8.22
C LYS A 52 14.64 -10.80 -8.99
N GLU A 53 15.57 -9.85 -9.12
CA GLU A 53 16.76 -10.06 -9.94
C GLU A 53 17.91 -10.78 -9.19
N ASP A 54 18.00 -10.62 -7.86
CA ASP A 54 19.10 -11.20 -7.07
C ASP A 54 19.02 -12.73 -6.90
N TYR A 55 17.82 -13.32 -6.93
CA TYR A 55 17.69 -14.79 -6.84
C TYR A 55 18.16 -15.51 -8.11
N LEU A 56 18.06 -14.89 -9.28
CA LEU A 56 18.53 -15.49 -10.53
C LEU A 56 20.05 -15.40 -10.70
N THR A 57 20.70 -14.36 -10.16
CA THR A 57 22.16 -14.19 -10.23
C THR A 57 22.91 -15.08 -9.24
N LEU A 58 22.33 -15.39 -8.08
CA LEU A 58 22.88 -16.32 -7.08
C LEU A 58 22.81 -17.81 -7.49
N SER A 59 21.98 -18.16 -8.48
CA SER A 59 21.77 -19.54 -8.93
C SER A 59 22.71 -20.01 -10.04
N LYS A 60 23.58 -19.14 -10.56
CA LYS A 60 24.58 -19.53 -11.57
C LYS A 60 25.80 -20.13 -10.88
N PRO A 61 26.10 -21.44 -11.06
CA PRO A 61 27.39 -21.96 -10.62
C PRO A 61 28.50 -21.28 -11.41
N MET A 62 29.45 -20.72 -10.69
CA MET A 62 30.69 -20.17 -11.23
C MET A 62 31.44 -21.33 -11.92
N ARG A 63 31.53 -21.29 -13.25
CA ARG A 63 32.37 -22.21 -14.05
C ARG A 63 33.80 -21.73 -14.06
#